data_AF-F3GQD0-F1
#
_entry.id   AF-F3GQD0-F1
#
_cell.length_a   1.000
_cell.length_b   1.000
_cell.length_c   1.000
_cell.angle_alpha   90.00
_cell.angle_beta   90.00
_cell.angle_gamma   90.00
#
_symmetry.space_group_name_H-M   'P 1'
#
loop_
_entity.id
_entity.type
_entity.pdbx_description
1 polymer ?
#
loop_
_entity_poly.entity_id
_entity_poly.type
_entity_poly.pdbx_seq_one_letter_code
_entity_poly.pdbx_strand_id
1 'polypeptide(L)' 'AEKLEFAYDLLGRLVKETTPQGALAYEYDPLSNLTTLTLPTGQHLNHLYYG' A
#
# COMPACT_ATOMS: atom_id res chain seq x y z
N ALA A 1 -0.69 -23.36 4.25
CA ALA A 1 -0.60 -22.40 3.14
C ALA A 1 -0.79 -21.02 3.73
N GLU A 2 0.25 -20.18 3.75
CA GLU A 2 0.07 -18.77 4.10
C GLU A 2 -0.76 -18.10 3.01
N LYS A 3 -1.87 -17.48 3.41
CA LYS A 3 -2.82 -16.85 2.49
C LYS A 3 -2.49 -15.37 2.45
N LEU A 4 -1.99 -14.93 1.31
CA LEU A 4 -1.74 -13.52 1.02
C LEU A 4 -2.97 -13.00 0.26
N GLU A 5 -3.57 -11.92 0.73
CA GLU A 5 -4.68 -11.27 0.04
C GLU A 5 -4.21 -9.93 -0.51
N PHE A 6 -4.35 -9.75 -1.82
CA PHE A 6 -3.97 -8.53 -2.50
C PHE A 6 -5.23 -7.86 -3.04
N ALA A 7 -5.37 -6.56 -2.77
CA ALA A 7 -6.42 -5.73 -3.34
C ALA A 7 -5.80 -4.75 -4.32
N TYR A 8 -6.43 -4.65 -5.49
CA TYR A 8 -5.97 -3.78 -6.58
C TYR A 8 -7.04 -2.75 -6.90
N ASP A 9 -6.62 -1.58 -7.36
CA ASP A 9 -7.53 -0.59 -7.92
C ASP A 9 -7.89 -0.90 -9.39
N LEU A 10 -8.71 -0.03 -9.98
CA LEU A 10 -9.15 -0.14 -11.38
C LEU A 10 -8.00 -0.04 -12.40
N LEU A 11 -6.85 0.52 -11.99
CA LEU A 11 -5.64 0.64 -12.80
C LEU A 11 -4.70 -0.57 -12.61
N GLY A 12 -5.08 -1.54 -11.77
CA GLY A 12 -4.27 -2.72 -11.46
C GLY A 12 -3.13 -2.44 -10.46
N ARG A 13 -3.18 -1.32 -9.74
CA ARG A 13 -2.18 -0.95 -8.73
C ARG A 13 -2.57 -1.55 -7.38
N LEU A 14 -1.59 -2.07 -6.65
CA LEU A 14 -1.80 -2.75 -5.36
C LEU A 14 -2.13 -1.74 -4.27
N VAL A 15 -3.39 -1.65 -3.83
CA VAL A 15 -3.81 -0.70 -2.77
C VAL A 15 -3.76 -1.31 -1.37
N LYS A 16 -3.79 -2.63 -1.27
CA LYS A 16 -3.73 -3.33 0.02
C LYS A 16 -3.13 -4.71 -0.13
N GLU A 17 -2.31 -5.09 0.82
CA GLU A 17 -1.73 -6.42 0.93
C GLU A 17 -1.96 -6.92 2.37
N THR A 18 -2.74 -7.98 2.54
CA THR A 18 -2.95 -8.63 3.83
C THR A 18 -2.11 -9.90 3.86
N THR A 19 -1.15 -9.94 4.78
CA THR A 19 -0.31 -11.10 5.05
C THR A 19 -0.64 -11.68 6.43
N PRO A 20 -0.25 -12.92 6.73
CA PRO A 20 -0.35 -13.48 8.07
C PRO A 20 0.41 -12.67 9.13
N GLN A 21 1.43 -11.91 8.71
CA GLN A 21 2.23 -11.03 9.57
C GLN A 21 1.58 -9.65 9.76
N GLY A 22 0.60 -9.28 8.93
CA GLY A 22 -0.21 -8.07 9.07
C GLY A 22 -0.67 -7.49 7.73
N ALA A 23 -1.46 -6.41 7.78
CA ALA A 23 -1.93 -5.71 6.59
C ALA A 23 -1.10 -4.47 6.26
N LEU A 24 -0.66 -4.37 5.01
CA LEU A 24 -0.05 -3.21 4.38
C LEU A 24 -1.11 -2.50 3.54
N ALA A 25 -1.11 -1.17 3.57
CA ALA A 25 -1.96 -0.36 2.69
C ALA A 25 -1.11 0.65 1.92
N TYR A 26 -1.47 0.84 0.66
CA TYR A 26 -0.74 1.68 -0.28
C TYR A 26 -1.71 2.70 -0.86
N GLU A 27 -1.34 3.97 -0.79
CA GLU A 27 -2.07 5.05 -1.44
C GLU A 27 -1.22 5.63 -2.56
N TYR A 28 -1.87 5.84 -3.70
CA TYR A 28 -1.25 6.38 -4.89
C TYR A 28 -1.90 7.71 -5.26
N ASP A 29 -1.10 8.62 -5.77
CA ASP A 29 -1.61 9.82 -6.42
C ASP A 29 -2.22 9.50 -7.81
N PRO A 30 -2.90 10.47 -8.44
CA PRO A 30 -3.41 10.34 -9.81
C PRO A 30 -2.31 10.13 -10.87
N LEU A 31 -1.06 10.46 -10.56
CA LEU A 31 0.12 10.26 -11.41
C LEU A 31 0.74 8.86 -11.21
N SER A 32 0.14 8.01 -10.38
CA SER A 32 0.61 6.67 -10.05
C SER A 32 1.90 6.60 -9.24
N ASN A 33 2.22 7.66 -8.50
CA ASN A 33 3.26 7.65 -7.49
C ASN A 33 2.69 7.19 -6.15
N LEU A 34 3.43 6.36 -5.42
CA LEU A 34 3.09 5.95 -4.07
C LEU A 34 3.28 7.15 -3.13
N THR A 35 2.19 7.66 -2.58
CA THR A 35 2.22 8.80 -1.64
C THR A 35 2.36 8.32 -0.20
N THR A 36 1.67 7.23 0.14
CA THR A 36 1.60 6.75 1.52
C THR A 36 1.66 5.23 1.57
N LEU A 37 2.54 4.71 2.42
CA LEU A 37 2.63 3.31 2.79
C LEU A 37 2.28 3.16 4.27
N THR A 38 1.21 2.44 4.55
CA THR A 38 0.82 2.10 5.92
C THR A 38 1.30 0.69 6.24
N LEU A 39 2.16 0.60 7.26
CA LEU A 39 2.68 -0.64 7.80
C LEU A 39 1.69 -1.29 8.78
N PRO A 40 1.71 -2.62 8.94
CA PRO A 40 0.87 -3.32 9.91
C PRO A 40 1.19 -2.95 11.36
N THR A 41 2.36 -2.36 11.59
CA THR A 41 2.79 -1.81 12.89
C THR A 41 2.14 -0.46 13.22
N GLY A 42 1.30 0.08 12.32
CA GLY A 42 0.64 1.39 12.46
C GLY A 42 1.51 2.57 12.03
N GLN A 43 2.70 2.32 11.49
CA GLN A 43 3.56 3.36 10.94
C GLN A 43 3.11 3.74 9.53
N HIS A 44 3.09 5.04 9.24
CA HIS A 44 2.80 5.57 7.92
C HIS A 44 4.07 6.21 7.35
N LEU A 45 4.56 5.66 6.24
CA LEU A 45 5.61 6.28 5.44
C LEU A 45 4.93 7.14 4.38
N ASN A 46 5.07 8.46 4.51
CA ASN A 46 4.65 9.39 3.48
C ASN A 46 5.84 9.74 2.61
N HIS A 47 5.79 9.40 1.32
CA HIS A 47 6.75 9.85 0.33
C HIS A 47 6.24 11.16 -0.27
N LEU A 48 6.67 12.27 0.32
CA LEU A 48 6.51 13.59 -0.27
C LEU A 48 7.74 13.86 -1.13
N TYR A 49 7.60 13.76 -2.45
CA TYR A 49 8.59 14.30 -3.38
C TYR A 49 8.55 15.83 -3.26
N TYR A 50 9.39 16.39 -2.39
CA TYR A 50 9.77 17.80 -2.48
C TYR A 50 10.72 17.92 -3.68
N GLY A 51 10.21 18.51 -4.76
CA GLY A 51 11.01 18.90 -5.93
C GLY A 51 11.94 20.07 -5.65
#